data_AF-A0AAD7G8Z7-F1
#
_entry.id   AF-A0AAD7G8Z7-F1
#
_cell.length_a   1.000
_cell.length_b   1.000
_cell.length_c   1.000
_cell.angle_alpha   90.00
_cell.angle_beta   90.00
_cell.angle_gamma   90.00
#
_symmetry.space_group_name_H-M   'P 1'
#
loop_
_entity.id
_entity.type
_entity.pdbx_description
1 polymer ?
#
loop_
_entity_poly.entity_id
_entity_poly.type
_entity_poly.pdbx_seq_one_letter_code
_entity_poly.pdbx_strand_id
1 'polypeptide(L)'
;MFAKIPGNTLPPLAQQLYFGPNSRLNQSVRVWGNQNNVRADLVALLLAVQTASRTKSLIVSTRSDYAIRFIKYYSYMNDACGWKCANGDIPKAIISRIQYRTAPIPFIHFKKR
;
A
#
# COMPACT_ATOMS: atom_id res chain seq x y z
N MET A 1 -2.29 11.66 20.83
CA MET A 1 -2.65 12.98 21.39
C MET A 1 -3.17 13.81 20.23
N PHE A 2 -4.44 14.21 20.21
CA PHE A 2 -5.06 14.90 19.06
C PHE A 2 -5.50 16.31 19.46
N ALA A 3 -5.05 17.32 18.71
CA ALA A 3 -5.64 18.66 18.68
C ALA A 3 -6.50 18.78 17.42
N LYS A 4 -7.72 19.32 17.55
CA LYS A 4 -8.73 19.45 16.49
C LYS A 4 -8.82 20.92 16.07
N ILE A 5 -8.55 21.21 14.79
CA ILE A 5 -8.80 22.52 14.15
C ILE A 5 -10.17 22.43 13.46
N PRO A 6 -11.06 23.44 13.56
CA PRO A 6 -12.41 23.38 13.02
C PRO A 6 -12.41 23.65 11.51
N GLY A 7 -13.09 22.80 10.76
CA GLY A 7 -13.13 22.82 9.30
C GLY A 7 -13.11 21.36 8.82
N ASN A 8 -14.23 20.88 8.30
CA ASN A 8 -14.55 19.47 8.14
C ASN A 8 -13.57 18.70 7.22
N THR A 9 -12.45 18.25 7.77
CA THR A 9 -11.56 17.25 7.15
C THR A 9 -11.35 16.13 8.17
N LEU A 10 -11.65 14.90 7.76
CA LEU A 10 -11.31 13.71 8.55
C LEU A 10 -9.85 13.80 9.02
N PRO A 11 -9.53 13.35 10.25
CA PRO A 11 -8.15 13.36 10.73
C PRO A 11 -7.25 12.67 9.70
N PRO A 12 -6.05 13.21 9.42
CA PRO A 12 -5.18 12.65 8.40
C PRO A 12 -4.92 11.17 8.69
N LEU A 13 -5.24 10.32 7.72
CA LEU A 13 -5.00 8.89 7.81
C LEU A 13 -3.49 8.66 7.78
N ALA A 14 -3.03 7.77 8.65
CA ALA A 14 -1.65 7.31 8.67
C ALA A 14 -1.63 5.79 8.64
N GLN A 15 -0.62 5.22 7.98
CA GLN A 15 -0.38 3.79 7.95
C GLN A 15 1.02 3.47 8.43
N GLN A 16 1.16 2.27 8.99
CA GLN A 16 2.41 1.81 9.59
C GLN A 16 2.95 0.64 8.79
N LEU A 17 4.25 0.66 8.54
CA LEU A 17 5.00 -0.46 7.99
C LEU A 17 5.85 -1.05 9.08
N TYR A 18 5.75 -2.36 9.24
CA TYR A 18 6.46 -3.10 10.26
C TYR A 18 7.24 -4.25 9.61
N PHE A 19 8.56 -4.20 9.74
CA PHE A 19 9.52 -5.20 9.26
C PHE A 19 10.13 -6.04 10.39
N GLY A 20 9.74 -5.78 11.64
CA GLY A 20 10.25 -6.48 12.83
C GLY A 20 10.68 -5.53 13.95
N PRO A 21 10.98 -6.06 15.15
CA PRO A 21 11.43 -5.24 16.28
C PRO A 21 12.73 -4.51 15.92
N ASN A 22 12.82 -3.22 16.27
CA ASN A 22 13.99 -2.36 16.06
C ASN A 22 14.49 -2.25 14.59
N SER A 23 13.67 -2.66 13.62
CA SER A 23 14.02 -2.49 12.21
C SER A 23 14.01 -1.01 11.83
N ARG A 24 15.11 -0.54 11.23
CA ARG A 24 15.21 0.81 10.66
C ARG A 24 14.25 1.05 9.49
N LEU A 25 13.63 -0.01 8.97
CA LEU A 25 12.64 0.05 7.90
C LEU A 25 11.21 0.26 8.43
N ASN A 26 11.02 0.20 9.75
CA ASN A 26 9.73 0.53 10.36
C ASN A 26 9.46 2.02 10.17
N GLN A 27 8.26 2.34 9.69
CA GLN A 27 7.90 3.71 9.37
C GLN A 27 6.39 3.93 9.50
N SER A 28 6.02 5.14 9.88
CA SER A 28 4.65 5.62 9.84
C SER A 28 4.55 6.68 8.76
N VAL A 29 3.63 6.50 7.82
CA VAL A 29 3.47 7.40 6.68
C VAL A 29 2.10 8.04 6.72
N ARG A 30 2.07 9.36 6.55
CA ARG A 30 0.83 10.11 6.30
C ARG A 30 0.33 9.75 4.92
N VAL A 31 -0.97 9.54 4.77
CA VAL A 31 -1.60 9.34 3.46
C VAL A 31 -1.84 10.71 2.84
N TRP A 32 -1.49 10.90 1.57
CA TRP A 32 -1.65 12.17 0.86
C TRP A 32 -2.79 12.05 -0.16
N GLY A 33 -3.47 13.16 -0.46
CA GLY A 33 -4.63 13.18 -1.34
C GLY A 33 -5.91 12.71 -0.62
N ASN A 34 -6.79 12.03 -1.35
CA ASN A 34 -8.09 11.61 -0.83
C ASN A 34 -7.94 10.65 0.36
N GLN A 35 -8.35 11.09 1.56
CA GLN A 35 -8.17 10.38 2.81
C GLN A 35 -9.21 9.25 2.97
N ASN A 36 -9.00 8.14 2.27
CA ASN A 36 -9.81 6.93 2.44
C ASN A 36 -8.94 5.70 2.78
N ASN A 37 -9.55 4.71 3.43
CA ASN A 37 -8.87 3.49 3.89
C ASN A 37 -8.19 2.72 2.75
N VAL A 38 -8.85 2.66 1.59
CA VAL A 38 -8.32 1.99 0.41
C VAL A 38 -7.02 2.63 -0.07
N ARG A 39 -6.99 3.96 -0.20
CA ARG A 39 -5.80 4.71 -0.58
C ARG A 39 -4.70 4.53 0.47
N ALA A 40 -5.06 4.54 1.74
CA ALA A 40 -4.12 4.30 2.83
C ALA A 40 -3.42 2.93 2.69
N ASP A 41 -4.18 1.87 2.47
CA ASP A 41 -3.66 0.52 2.31
C ASP A 41 -2.76 0.40 1.06
N LEU A 42 -3.15 1.03 -0.05
CA LEU A 42 -2.34 1.07 -1.27
C LEU A 42 -1.04 1.85 -1.09
N VAL A 43 -1.06 2.99 -0.39
CA VAL A 43 0.15 3.77 -0.08
C VAL A 43 1.09 2.97 0.80
N ALA A 44 0.58 2.30 1.83
CA ALA A 44 1.39 1.45 2.70
C ALA A 44 2.09 0.34 1.90
N LEU A 45 1.37 -0.26 0.95
CA LEU A 45 1.90 -1.31 0.11
C LEU A 45 2.96 -0.80 -0.89
N LEU A 46 2.72 0.34 -1.54
CA LEU A 46 3.71 0.98 -2.40
C LEU A 46 5.00 1.24 -1.63
N LEU A 47 4.89 1.79 -0.43
CA LEU A 47 6.04 2.08 0.41
C LEU A 47 6.77 0.81 0.82
N ALA A 48 6.07 -0.28 1.15
CA ALA A 48 6.68 -1.55 1.51
C ALA A 48 7.51 -2.13 0.36
N VAL A 49 6.97 -2.09 -0.86
CA VAL A 49 7.66 -2.55 -2.07
C VAL A 49 8.86 -1.67 -2.42
N GLN A 50 8.78 -0.36 -2.17
CA GLN A 50 9.87 0.60 -2.41
C GLN A 50 11.00 0.48 -1.39
N THR A 51 10.66 0.28 -0.12
CA THR A 51 11.63 0.20 0.99
C THR A 51 12.36 -1.14 1.02
N ALA A 52 11.68 -2.24 0.67
CA ALA A 52 12.30 -3.56 0.65
C ALA A 52 13.31 -3.72 -0.49
N SER A 53 14.43 -4.39 -0.23
CA SER A 53 15.40 -4.74 -1.27
C SER A 53 14.72 -5.48 -2.44
N ARG A 54 15.09 -5.14 -3.67
CA ARG A 54 14.53 -5.73 -4.90
C ARG A 54 14.94 -7.18 -5.13
N THR A 55 16.06 -7.59 -4.52
CA THR A 55 16.68 -8.91 -4.67
C THR A 55 16.35 -9.86 -3.52
N LYS A 56 15.62 -9.40 -2.50
CA LYS A 56 15.16 -10.23 -1.39
C LYS A 56 13.65 -10.41 -1.44
N SER A 57 13.19 -11.61 -1.10
CA SER A 57 11.76 -11.91 -1.00
C SER A 57 11.12 -10.98 0.04
N LEU A 58 9.97 -10.40 -0.32
CA LEU A 58 9.19 -9.53 0.56
C LEU A 58 7.86 -10.20 0.87
N ILE A 59 7.65 -10.62 2.12
CA ILE A 59 6.36 -11.15 2.56
C ILE A 59 5.46 -9.99 2.97
N VAL A 60 4.38 -9.77 2.25
CA VAL A 60 3.39 -8.73 2.58
C VAL A 60 2.20 -9.36 3.29
N SER A 61 2.08 -9.07 4.58
CA SER A 61 0.93 -9.45 5.38
C SER A 61 0.00 -8.25 5.53
N THR A 62 -1.25 -8.34 5.04
CA THR A 62 -2.21 -7.24 5.13
C THR A 62 -3.64 -7.72 5.39
N ARG A 63 -4.41 -6.87 6.08
CA ARG A 63 -5.86 -7.05 6.29
C ARG A 63 -6.69 -6.54 5.12
N SER A 64 -6.07 -5.83 4.18
CA SER A 64 -6.78 -5.25 3.05
C SER A 64 -6.97 -6.29 1.96
N ASP A 65 -8.15 -6.92 1.95
CA ASP A 65 -8.56 -7.81 0.84
C ASP A 65 -8.59 -7.03 -0.48
N TYR A 66 -8.99 -5.75 -0.43
CA TYR A 66 -8.97 -4.87 -1.59
C TYR A 66 -7.57 -4.74 -2.20
N ALA A 67 -6.54 -4.42 -1.41
CA ALA A 67 -5.18 -4.23 -1.93
C ALA A 67 -4.63 -5.49 -2.60
N ILE A 68 -4.88 -6.67 -2.01
CA ILE A 68 -4.45 -7.96 -2.56
C ILE A 68 -5.19 -8.26 -3.86
N ARG A 69 -6.53 -8.14 -3.87
CA ARG A 69 -7.34 -8.38 -5.08
C ARG A 69 -6.99 -7.43 -6.20
N PHE A 70 -6.73 -6.17 -5.87
CA PHE A 70 -6.37 -5.17 -6.86
C PHE A 70 -5.10 -5.55 -7.61
N ILE A 71 -4.05 -5.93 -6.88
CA ILE A 71 -2.78 -6.33 -7.49
C ILE A 71 -2.91 -7.63 -8.26
N LYS A 72 -3.60 -8.63 -7.69
CA LYS A 72 -3.68 -9.96 -8.30
C LYS A 72 -4.61 -10.04 -9.50
N TYR A 73 -5.78 -9.40 -9.45
CA TYR A 73 -6.85 -9.62 -10.43
C TYR A 73 -7.12 -8.41 -11.30
N TYR A 74 -7.05 -7.19 -10.74
CA TYR A 74 -7.48 -5.99 -11.45
C TYR A 74 -6.34 -5.25 -12.15
N SER A 75 -5.08 -5.58 -11.86
CA SER A 75 -3.90 -4.91 -12.43
C SER A 75 -3.87 -5.00 -13.96
N TYR A 76 -4.09 -6.18 -14.52
CA TYR A 76 -4.09 -6.40 -15.97
C TYR A 76 -5.19 -5.59 -16.70
N MET A 77 -6.43 -5.66 -16.21
CA MET A 77 -7.54 -4.93 -16.83
C MET A 77 -7.36 -3.41 -16.72
N ASN A 78 -6.87 -2.93 -15.57
CA ASN A 78 -6.61 -1.51 -15.39
C ASN A 78 -5.46 -1.01 -16.28
N ASP A 79 -4.43 -1.82 -16.50
CA ASP A 79 -3.33 -1.48 -17.40
C ASP A 79 -3.84 -1.35 -18.85
N ALA A 80 -4.66 -2.30 -19.32
CA ALA A 80 -5.31 -2.24 -20.63
C ALA A 80 -6.19 -0.99 -20.80
N CYS A 81 -6.85 -0.54 -19.73
CA CYS A 81 -7.65 0.69 -19.70
C CYS A 81 -6.83 1.97 -19.43
N GLY A 82 -5.50 1.89 -19.39
CA GLY A 82 -4.61 3.04 -19.15
C GLY A 82 -4.70 3.64 -17.74
N TRP A 83 -5.05 2.82 -16.74
CA TRP A 83 -5.15 3.19 -15.31
C TRP A 83 -6.21 4.26 -14.99
N LYS A 84 -7.25 4.38 -15.82
CA LYS A 84 -8.38 5.30 -15.62
C LYS A 84 -9.37 4.77 -14.56
N CYS A 85 -8.91 4.58 -13.33
CA CYS A 85 -9.71 4.10 -12.21
C CYS A 85 -9.41 4.85 -10.91
N ALA A 86 -10.27 4.68 -9.90
CA ALA A 86 -10.10 5.34 -8.61
C ALA A 86 -8.77 4.94 -7.94
N ASN A 87 -7.95 5.94 -7.59
CA ASN A 87 -6.59 5.77 -7.08
C ASN A 87 -5.64 5.05 -8.04
N GLY A 88 -5.91 4.99 -9.35
CA GLY A 88 -5.10 4.25 -10.32
C GLY A 88 -3.62 4.66 -10.38
N ASP A 89 -3.29 5.87 -9.90
CA ASP A 89 -1.93 6.37 -9.73
C ASP A 89 -1.06 5.47 -8.86
N ILE A 90 -1.60 4.98 -7.74
CA ILE A 90 -0.83 4.20 -6.76
C ILE A 90 -0.60 2.76 -7.23
N PRO A 91 -1.62 1.99 -7.65
CA PRO A 91 -1.41 0.64 -8.16
C PRO A 91 -0.52 0.59 -9.39
N LYS A 92 -0.60 1.58 -10.30
CA LYS A 92 0.34 1.70 -11.42
C LYS A 92 1.79 1.72 -10.92
N ALA A 93 2.05 2.56 -9.92
CA ALA A 93 3.37 2.65 -9.30
C ALA A 93 3.77 1.33 -8.59
N ILE A 94 2.83 0.67 -7.90
CA ILE A 94 3.08 -0.62 -7.24
C ILE A 94 3.49 -1.66 -8.28
N ILE A 95 2.67 -1.88 -9.31
CA ILE A 95 2.90 -2.92 -10.32
C ILE A 95 4.22 -2.69 -11.05
N SER A 96 4.51 -1.45 -11.45
CA SER A 96 5.80 -1.10 -12.03
C SER A 96 6.95 -1.51 -11.10
N ARG A 97 6.88 -1.19 -9.80
CA ARG A 97 7.91 -1.58 -8.83
C ARG A 97 7.98 -3.08 -8.60
N ILE A 98 6.87 -3.81 -8.66
CA ILE A 98 6.87 -5.28 -8.59
C ILE A 98 7.58 -5.88 -9.80
N GLN A 99 7.30 -5.37 -11.01
CA GLN A 99 7.95 -5.82 -12.25
C GLN A 99 9.47 -5.57 -12.26
N TYR A 100 9.94 -4.50 -11.61
CA TYR A 100 11.37 -4.22 -11.46
C TYR A 100 12.09 -5.07 -10.40
N ARG A 101 11.40 -6.00 -9.73
CA ARG A 101 12.00 -6.87 -8.71
C ARG A 101 12.33 -8.24 -9.29
N THR A 102 13.45 -8.78 -8.86
CA THR A 102 13.88 -10.14 -9.24
C THR A 102 13.41 -11.18 -8.23
N ALA A 103 13.12 -10.76 -6.99
CA ALA A 103 12.64 -11.64 -5.94
C ALA A 103 11.11 -11.56 -5.78
N PRO A 104 10.46 -12.68 -5.40
CA PRO A 104 9.00 -12.75 -5.31
C PRO A 104 8.44 -11.92 -4.14
N ILE A 105 7.14 -11.64 -4.23
CA ILE A 105 6.36 -10.97 -3.18
C ILE A 105 5.14 -11.83 -2.82
N PRO A 106 5.26 -12.81 -1.92
CA PRO A 106 4.09 -13.52 -1.43
C PRO A 106 3.18 -12.59 -0.62
N PHE A 107 1.88 -12.67 -0.89
CA PHE A 107 0.84 -11.91 -0.19
C PHE A 107 0.07 -12.82 0.76
N ILE A 108 0.01 -12.43 2.03
CA ILE A 108 -0.74 -13.12 3.08
C ILE A 108 -1.90 -12.22 3.52
N HIS A 109 -3.12 -12.68 3.27
CA HIS A 109 -4.31 -12.05 3.81
C HIS A 109 -4.65 -12.66 5.17
N PHE A 110 -4.88 -11.83 6.18
CA PHE A 110 -5.41 -12.30 7.45
C PHE A 110 -6.68 -11.52 7.83
N LYS A 111 -7.71 -12.26 8.24
CA LYS A 111 -8.97 -11.70 8.73
C LYS A 111 -8.87 -11.45 10.23
N LYS A 112 -9.49 -10.39 10.71
CA LYS A 112 -9.67 -10.16 12.15
C LYS A 112 -10.72 -11.16 12.66
N ARG A 113 -10.44 -11.83 13.78
CA ARG A 113 -11.50 -12.46 14.59
C ARG A 113 -12.34 -11.38 15.26
#